data_AF-A0AAE1RS20-F1
#
_entry.id   AF-A0AAE1RS20-F1
#
_cell.length_a   1.000
_cell.length_b   1.000
_cell.length_c   1.000
_cell.angle_alpha   90.00
_cell.angle_beta   90.00
_cell.angle_gamma   90.00
#
_symmetry.space_group_name_H-M   'P 1'
#
loop_
_entity.id
_entity.type
_entity.pdbx_description
1 polymer ?
#
loop_
_entity_poly.entity_id
_entity_poly.type
_entity_poly.pdbx_seq_one_letter_code
_entity_poly.pdbx_strand_id
1 'polypeptide(L)'
;MEIELSKFQKMIIPFRPEMRKMYLSVSIGSKSSRSETTVDAYYKSDCFKALQEDLQELLSHDASLKVAFDNRIPWLQQGLSYLSRFLLDVASKCTPVKEFSSLQSHIEALFIETAVVIYSFYEEEMDKTIEIEHLPFYLQLKFNHFKVEVDMIDYVQEELIFLRTFLMDSLEQ
;
A
#
# COMPACT_ATOMS: atom_id res chain seq x y z
N MET A 1 -14.71 12.79 16.37
CA MET A 1 -14.56 11.52 15.62
C MET A 1 -15.46 11.46 14.38
N GLU A 2 -16.69 11.98 14.42
CA GLU A 2 -17.60 12.03 13.24
C GLU A 2 -17.16 12.99 12.11
N ILE A 3 -16.42 14.05 12.44
CA ILE A 3 -15.98 15.08 11.47
C ILE A 3 -15.01 14.50 10.43
N GLU A 4 -14.06 13.66 10.86
CA GLU A 4 -13.08 12.96 10.02
C GLU A 4 -13.77 12.01 9.02
N LEU A 5 -14.74 11.21 9.50
CA LEU A 5 -15.53 10.29 8.67
C LEU A 5 -16.36 11.01 7.60
N SER A 6 -16.87 12.21 7.89
CA SER A 6 -17.64 12.99 6.91
C SER A 6 -16.78 13.55 5.77
N LYS A 7 -15.55 13.99 6.08
CA LYS A 7 -14.57 14.43 5.07
C LYS A 7 -14.11 13.25 4.22
N PHE A 8 -13.83 12.14 4.88
CA PHE A 8 -13.43 10.88 4.26
C PHE A 8 -14.52 10.30 3.35
N GLN A 9 -15.79 10.33 3.77
CA GLN A 9 -16.91 9.92 2.92
C GLN A 9 -17.03 10.81 1.68
N LYS A 10 -16.86 12.12 1.83
CA LYS A 10 -16.85 13.04 0.68
C LYS A 10 -15.72 12.75 -0.30
N MET A 11 -14.56 12.34 0.21
CA MET A 11 -13.36 12.00 -0.56
C MET A 11 -13.48 10.70 -1.36
N ILE A 12 -14.37 9.79 -0.94
CA ILE A 12 -14.59 8.50 -1.63
C ILE A 12 -15.86 8.44 -2.49
N ILE A 13 -16.73 9.46 -2.42
CA ILE A 13 -17.89 9.61 -3.31
C ILE A 13 -17.50 9.57 -4.80
N PRO A 14 -16.36 10.15 -5.23
CA PRO A 14 -15.87 10.06 -6.60
C PRO A 14 -15.56 8.63 -7.08
N PHE A 15 -15.26 7.71 -6.16
CA PHE A 15 -14.84 6.37 -6.53
C PHE A 15 -16.02 5.55 -7.08
N ARG A 16 -15.71 4.68 -8.06
CA ARG A 16 -16.65 3.68 -8.58
C ARG A 16 -17.26 2.89 -7.40
N PRO A 17 -18.54 2.49 -7.44
CA PRO A 17 -19.21 1.80 -6.33
C PRO A 17 -18.44 0.58 -5.79
N GLU A 18 -17.73 -0.13 -6.66
CA GLU A 18 -16.86 -1.26 -6.35
C GLU A 18 -15.65 -0.85 -5.52
N MET A 19 -15.08 0.32 -5.81
CA MET A 19 -13.94 0.90 -5.11
C MET A 19 -14.35 1.55 -3.78
N ARG A 20 -15.54 2.14 -3.71
CA ARG A 20 -16.16 2.50 -2.43
C ARG A 20 -16.33 1.28 -1.53
N LYS A 21 -16.78 0.15 -2.09
CA LYS A 21 -16.87 -1.10 -1.34
C LYS A 21 -15.50 -1.58 -0.88
N MET A 22 -14.48 -1.59 -1.74
CA MET A 22 -13.11 -1.96 -1.36
C MET A 22 -12.55 -1.08 -0.24
N TYR A 23 -12.68 0.23 -0.37
CA TYR A 23 -12.18 1.20 0.61
C TYR A 23 -12.92 1.11 1.94
N LEU A 24 -14.24 0.88 1.91
CA LEU A 24 -15.04 0.57 3.09
C LEU A 24 -14.59 -0.74 3.73
N SER A 25 -14.29 -1.81 2.98
CA SER A 25 -13.81 -3.07 3.56
C SER A 25 -12.38 -2.98 4.11
N VAL A 26 -11.47 -2.20 3.52
CA VAL A 26 -10.16 -1.90 4.14
C VAL A 26 -10.35 -1.11 5.45
N SER A 27 -11.24 -0.12 5.45
CA SER A 27 -11.54 0.73 6.62
C SER A 27 -12.37 0.04 7.71
N ILE A 28 -13.14 -0.99 7.35
CA ILE A 28 -13.94 -1.81 8.28
C ILE A 28 -13.11 -2.98 8.80
N GLY A 29 -12.24 -3.57 7.98
CA GLY A 29 -11.29 -4.61 8.37
C GLY A 29 -10.34 -4.15 9.47
N SER A 30 -9.87 -2.89 9.42
CA SER A 30 -9.03 -2.28 10.46
C SER A 30 -9.74 -2.08 11.81
N LYS A 31 -11.08 -2.11 11.86
CA LYS A 31 -11.87 -2.01 13.11
C LYS A 31 -12.25 -3.36 13.71
N SER A 32 -12.15 -4.44 12.95
CA SER A 32 -12.39 -5.78 13.45
C SER A 32 -11.09 -6.30 14.06
N SER A 33 -11.01 -6.34 15.40
CA SER A 33 -9.88 -6.86 16.19
C SER A 33 -9.60 -8.37 16.02
N ARG A 34 -10.10 -8.95 14.93
CA ARG A 34 -10.12 -10.39 14.67
C ARG A 34 -9.96 -10.62 13.17
N SER A 35 -8.76 -10.44 12.64
CA SER A 35 -8.42 -11.00 11.33
C SER A 35 -7.35 -12.08 11.49
N GLU A 36 -7.66 -13.26 10.94
CA GLU A 36 -6.62 -14.18 10.53
C GLU A 36 -5.75 -13.43 9.53
N THR A 37 -4.51 -13.12 9.93
CA THR A 37 -3.59 -12.20 9.27
C THR A 37 -3.26 -12.58 7.82
N THR A 38 -3.41 -13.86 7.47
CA THR A 38 -3.28 -14.37 6.11
C THR A 38 -4.45 -13.95 5.20
N VAL A 39 -5.69 -13.98 5.69
CA VAL A 39 -6.87 -13.58 4.91
C VAL A 39 -6.89 -12.08 4.65
N ASP A 40 -6.42 -11.29 5.62
CA ASP A 40 -6.27 -9.83 5.48
C ASP A 40 -5.21 -9.43 4.44
N ALA A 41 -4.06 -10.15 4.41
CA ALA A 41 -3.00 -9.87 3.45
C ALA A 41 -3.40 -10.17 2.00
N TYR A 42 -4.11 -11.28 1.72
CA TYR A 42 -4.66 -11.57 0.39
C TYR A 42 -5.57 -10.46 -0.09
N TYR A 43 -6.51 -10.07 0.77
CA TYR A 43 -7.47 -9.02 0.45
C TYR A 43 -6.78 -7.69 0.12
N LYS A 44 -5.81 -7.27 0.95
CA LYS A 44 -5.04 -6.05 0.71
C LYS A 44 -4.22 -6.12 -0.59
N SER A 45 -3.62 -7.29 -0.89
CA SER A 45 -2.91 -7.49 -2.16
C SER A 45 -3.81 -7.21 -3.37
N ASP A 46 -5.04 -7.72 -3.35
CA ASP A 46 -5.99 -7.53 -4.45
C ASP A 46 -6.44 -6.07 -4.57
N CYS A 47 -6.58 -5.36 -3.45
CA CYS A 47 -6.83 -3.91 -3.46
C CYS A 47 -5.70 -3.12 -4.15
N PHE A 48 -4.44 -3.45 -3.88
CA PHE A 48 -3.30 -2.79 -4.54
C PHE A 48 -3.21 -3.12 -6.04
N LYS A 49 -3.59 -4.35 -6.46
CA LYS A 49 -3.72 -4.69 -7.88
C LYS A 49 -4.81 -3.88 -8.56
N ALA A 50 -5.97 -3.71 -7.93
CA ALA A 50 -7.04 -2.88 -8.47
C ALA A 50 -6.59 -1.42 -8.68
N LEU A 51 -5.85 -0.83 -7.72
CA LEU A 51 -5.27 0.50 -7.91
C LEU A 51 -4.26 0.55 -9.06
N GLN A 52 -3.49 -0.52 -9.27
CA GLN A 52 -2.56 -0.61 -10.39
C GLN A 52 -3.28 -0.68 -11.74
N GLU A 53 -4.38 -1.44 -11.81
CA GLU A 53 -5.25 -1.53 -12.99
C GLU A 53 -5.89 -0.17 -13.31
N ASP A 54 -6.43 0.52 -12.30
CA ASP A 54 -7.03 1.84 -12.44
C ASP A 54 -6.01 2.90 -12.92
N LEU A 55 -4.77 2.83 -12.42
CA LEU A 55 -3.68 3.67 -12.89
C LEU A 55 -3.34 3.36 -14.35
N GLN A 56 -3.32 2.09 -14.76
CA GLN A 56 -3.07 1.73 -16.16
C GLN A 56 -4.21 2.19 -17.09
N GLU A 57 -5.47 2.06 -16.66
CA GLU A 57 -6.65 2.57 -17.38
C GLU A 57 -6.50 4.08 -17.62
N LEU A 58 -6.22 4.85 -16.56
CA LEU A 58 -6.00 6.30 -16.62
C LEU A 58 -4.91 6.67 -17.65
N LEU A 59 -3.76 6.02 -17.58
CA LEU A 59 -2.61 6.28 -18.46
C LEU A 59 -2.83 5.88 -19.92
N SER A 60 -3.80 4.98 -20.17
CA SER A 60 -4.17 4.58 -21.52
C SER A 60 -5.11 5.58 -22.20
N HIS A 61 -5.90 6.31 -21.42
CA HIS A 61 -6.95 7.20 -21.92
C HIS A 61 -6.45 8.63 -22.18
N ASP A 62 -5.46 9.10 -21.43
CA ASP A 62 -4.96 10.47 -21.54
C ASP A 62 -3.45 10.53 -21.78
N ALA A 63 -3.08 10.76 -23.05
CA ALA A 63 -1.68 10.94 -23.45
C ALA A 63 -1.04 12.19 -22.83
N SER A 64 -1.83 13.20 -22.43
CA SER A 64 -1.33 14.41 -21.76
C SER A 64 -0.96 14.14 -20.30
N LEU A 65 -1.70 13.25 -19.61
CA LEU A 65 -1.30 12.75 -18.29
C LEU A 65 0.00 11.95 -18.39
N LYS A 66 0.16 11.14 -19.44
CA LYS A 66 1.42 10.42 -19.68
C LYS A 66 2.63 11.36 -19.76
N VAL A 67 2.47 12.52 -20.42
CA VAL A 67 3.51 13.56 -20.52
C VAL A 67 3.70 14.32 -19.20
N ALA A 68 2.61 14.67 -18.49
CA ALA A 68 2.68 15.36 -17.20
C ALA A 68 3.33 14.49 -16.10
N PHE A 69 3.26 13.18 -16.24
CA PHE A 69 3.72 12.20 -15.27
C PHE A 69 4.92 11.36 -15.73
N ASP A 70 5.58 11.70 -16.84
CA ASP A 70 6.64 10.86 -17.44
C ASP A 70 7.76 10.49 -16.43
N ASN A 71 8.02 11.37 -15.45
CA ASN A 71 8.97 11.12 -14.36
C ASN A 71 8.36 10.52 -13.07
N ARG A 72 7.03 10.54 -12.90
CA ARG A 72 6.32 10.16 -11.67
C ARG A 72 5.54 8.85 -11.76
N ILE A 73 5.15 8.38 -12.94
CA ILE A 73 4.46 7.09 -13.12
C ILE A 73 5.34 5.88 -12.74
N PRO A 74 6.65 5.82 -13.12
CA PRO A 74 7.41 4.58 -12.96
C PRO A 74 7.55 4.17 -11.49
N TRP A 75 7.79 5.12 -10.58
CA TRP A 75 7.94 4.80 -9.16
C TRP A 75 6.61 4.34 -8.54
N LEU A 76 5.48 4.92 -8.97
CA LEU A 76 4.17 4.57 -8.42
C LEU A 76 3.76 3.15 -8.85
N GLN A 77 3.97 2.81 -10.13
CA GLN A 77 3.74 1.45 -10.62
C GLN A 77 4.66 0.43 -9.92
N GLN A 78 5.95 0.77 -9.76
CA GLN A 78 6.89 -0.08 -9.04
C GLN A 78 6.49 -0.25 -7.57
N GLY A 79 6.08 0.84 -6.90
CA GLY A 79 5.62 0.82 -5.51
C GLY A 79 4.38 -0.06 -5.32
N LEU A 80 3.36 0.11 -6.17
CA LEU A 80 2.15 -0.72 -6.14
C LEU A 80 2.46 -2.20 -6.38
N SER A 81 3.30 -2.50 -7.37
CA SER A 81 3.72 -3.87 -7.67
C SER A 81 4.51 -4.48 -6.51
N TYR A 82 5.37 -3.70 -5.86
CA TYR A 82 6.14 -4.14 -4.70
C TYR A 82 5.22 -4.47 -3.53
N LEU A 83 4.27 -3.58 -3.18
CA LEU A 83 3.32 -3.81 -2.09
C LEU A 83 2.43 -5.02 -2.34
N SER A 84 1.87 -5.15 -3.54
CA SER A 84 1.04 -6.31 -3.89
C SER A 84 1.84 -7.60 -3.76
N ARG A 85 3.09 -7.61 -4.24
CA ARG A 85 3.96 -8.78 -4.15
C ARG A 85 4.32 -9.12 -2.71
N PHE A 86 4.72 -8.12 -1.92
CA PHE A 86 5.02 -8.27 -0.50
C PHE A 86 3.82 -8.88 0.26
N LEU A 87 2.62 -8.33 0.05
CA LEU A 87 1.40 -8.83 0.68
C LEU A 87 1.06 -10.25 0.26
N LEU A 88 1.29 -10.61 -1.00
CA LEU A 88 1.12 -11.98 -1.48
C LEU A 88 2.16 -12.92 -0.86
N ASP A 89 3.39 -12.47 -0.68
CA ASP A 89 4.44 -13.24 -0.02
C ASP A 89 4.12 -13.44 1.47
N VAL A 90 3.62 -12.43 2.18
CA VAL A 90 3.08 -12.55 3.55
C VAL A 90 1.91 -13.54 3.62
N ALA A 91 1.03 -13.52 2.62
CA ALA A 91 -0.15 -14.38 2.59
C ALA A 91 0.17 -15.84 2.20
N SER A 92 1.26 -16.06 1.45
CA SER A 92 1.66 -17.37 0.92
C SER A 92 2.80 -18.04 1.69
N LYS A 93 3.63 -17.27 2.40
CA LYS A 93 4.77 -17.73 3.19
C LYS A 93 4.65 -17.26 4.64
N CYS A 94 5.28 -18.02 5.54
CA CYS A 94 5.41 -17.73 6.96
C CYS A 94 6.29 -16.48 7.26
N THR A 95 5.99 -15.32 6.68
CA THR A 95 6.50 -14.06 7.26
C THR A 95 5.95 -13.99 8.70
N PRO A 96 6.78 -13.72 9.72
CA PRO A 96 6.31 -13.65 11.09
C PRO A 96 5.16 -12.66 11.20
N VAL A 97 3.98 -13.20 11.52
CA VAL A 97 2.71 -12.46 11.68
C VAL A 97 2.86 -11.20 12.53
N LYS A 98 3.81 -11.19 13.47
CA LYS A 98 4.13 -10.03 14.32
C LYS A 98 4.66 -8.83 13.56
N GLU A 99 5.54 -9.00 12.57
CA GLU A 99 6.11 -7.86 11.84
C GLU A 99 5.11 -7.31 10.83
N PHE A 100 4.30 -8.19 10.22
CA PHE A 100 3.17 -7.76 9.40
C PHE A 100 2.19 -6.90 10.21
N SER A 101 1.91 -7.28 11.47
CA SER A 101 1.05 -6.49 12.34
C SER A 101 1.62 -5.10 12.68
N SER A 102 2.95 -4.94 12.72
CA SER A 102 3.58 -3.62 12.89
C SER A 102 3.54 -2.75 11.63
N LEU A 103 3.55 -3.36 10.44
CA LEU A 103 3.52 -2.65 9.15
C LEU A 103 2.10 -2.32 8.69
N GLN A 104 1.07 -2.89 9.32
CA GLN A 104 -0.31 -2.82 8.87
C GLN A 104 -0.81 -1.37 8.67
N SER A 105 -0.55 -0.49 9.63
CA SER A 105 -0.98 0.92 9.55
C SER A 105 -0.27 1.68 8.42
N HIS A 106 1.01 1.38 8.15
CA HIS A 106 1.75 1.97 7.03
C HIS A 106 1.17 1.52 5.69
N ILE A 107 0.82 0.24 5.55
CA ILE A 107 0.22 -0.33 4.33
C ILE A 107 -1.16 0.31 4.07
N GLU A 108 -1.98 0.47 5.12
CA GLU A 108 -3.29 1.12 5.00
C GLU A 108 -3.17 2.59 4.61
N ALA A 109 -2.22 3.33 5.20
CA ALA A 109 -1.95 4.71 4.83
C ALA A 109 -1.47 4.84 3.38
N LEU A 110 -0.55 3.96 2.94
CA LEU A 110 -0.08 3.90 1.56
C LEU A 110 -1.22 3.62 0.57
N PHE A 111 -2.12 2.69 0.91
CA PHE A 111 -3.29 2.40 0.09
C PHE A 111 -4.17 3.64 -0.10
N ILE A 112 -4.52 4.29 1.01
CA ILE A 112 -5.38 5.48 1.02
C ILE A 112 -4.75 6.59 0.19
N GLU A 113 -3.50 6.95 0.50
CA GLU A 113 -2.84 8.07 -0.17
C GLU A 113 -2.59 7.79 -1.64
N THR A 114 -2.31 6.53 -2.02
CA THR A 114 -2.18 6.15 -3.42
C THR A 114 -3.50 6.27 -4.17
N ALA A 115 -4.60 5.79 -3.58
CA ALA A 115 -5.93 5.95 -4.17
C ALA A 115 -6.22 7.43 -4.41
N VAL A 116 -5.97 8.28 -3.42
CA VAL A 116 -6.20 9.72 -3.50
C VAL A 116 -5.40 10.35 -4.63
N VAL A 117 -4.11 10.00 -4.74
CA VAL A 117 -3.26 10.47 -5.84
C VAL A 117 -3.85 10.05 -7.17
N ILE A 118 -4.14 8.76 -7.37
CA ILE A 118 -4.66 8.24 -8.65
C ILE A 118 -5.98 8.92 -9.03
N TYR A 119 -6.91 9.05 -8.08
CA TYR A 119 -8.24 9.59 -8.35
C TYR A 119 -8.31 11.11 -8.41
N SER A 120 -7.37 11.82 -7.81
CA SER A 120 -7.23 13.27 -8.03
C SER A 120 -6.94 13.61 -9.50
N PHE A 121 -6.52 12.64 -10.31
CA PHE A 121 -6.34 12.79 -11.76
C PHE A 121 -7.59 12.54 -12.59
N TYR A 122 -8.60 11.86 -12.05
CA TYR A 122 -9.87 11.64 -12.75
C TYR A 122 -10.81 12.86 -12.69
N GLU A 123 -10.72 13.67 -11.63
CA GLU A 123 -11.59 14.83 -11.44
C GLU A 123 -10.88 16.13 -11.82
N GLU A 124 -11.26 16.72 -12.97
CA GLU A 124 -10.84 18.08 -13.36
C GLU A 124 -11.30 19.16 -12.35
N GLU A 125 -12.36 18.90 -11.58
CA GLU A 125 -13.00 19.84 -10.64
C GLU A 125 -12.48 19.76 -9.19
N MET A 126 -11.60 18.81 -8.86
CA MET A 126 -10.95 18.82 -7.54
C MET A 126 -10.07 20.06 -7.45
N ASP A 127 -10.44 20.99 -6.57
CA ASP A 127 -9.66 22.19 -6.27
C ASP A 127 -8.25 21.73 -5.91
N LYS A 128 -7.29 21.97 -6.82
CA LYS A 128 -5.90 21.54 -6.67
C LYS A 128 -5.26 22.40 -5.59
N THR A 129 -5.58 22.10 -4.35
CA THR A 129 -4.95 22.73 -3.20
C THR A 129 -3.45 22.37 -3.24
N ILE A 130 -2.63 23.26 -2.70
CA ILE A 130 -1.17 23.09 -2.58
C ILE A 130 -0.82 21.74 -1.92
N GLU A 131 -1.70 21.21 -1.06
CA GLU A 131 -1.54 19.90 -0.42
C GLU A 131 -1.56 18.73 -1.41
N ILE A 132 -2.40 18.78 -2.46
CA ILE A 132 -2.51 17.72 -3.48
C ILE A 132 -1.29 17.74 -4.41
N GLU A 133 -0.71 18.91 -4.67
CA GLU A 133 0.46 19.05 -5.56
C GLU A 133 1.73 18.37 -5.00
N HIS A 134 1.89 18.40 -3.68
CA HIS A 134 3.02 17.77 -2.98
C HIS A 134 2.78 16.30 -2.61
N LEU A 135 1.53 15.83 -2.66
CA LEU A 135 1.16 14.48 -2.27
C LEU A 135 1.94 13.38 -3.02
N PRO A 136 2.20 13.46 -4.34
CA PRO A 136 2.98 12.44 -5.03
C PRO A 136 4.44 12.35 -4.55
N PHE A 137 5.05 13.47 -4.18
CA PHE A 137 6.42 13.48 -3.66
C PHE A 137 6.48 12.82 -2.28
N TYR A 138 5.54 13.16 -1.40
CA TYR A 138 5.45 12.57 -0.07
C TYR A 138 5.12 11.08 -0.13
N LEU A 139 4.23 10.69 -1.04
CA LEU A 139 3.90 9.29 -1.30
C LEU A 139 5.12 8.50 -1.78
N GLN A 140 5.92 9.06 -2.69
CA GLN A 140 7.16 8.43 -3.14
C GLN A 140 8.14 8.19 -1.98
N LEU A 141 8.31 9.17 -1.08
CA LEU A 141 9.13 9.01 0.13
C LEU A 141 8.60 7.89 1.02
N LYS A 142 7.28 7.78 1.19
CA LYS A 142 6.66 6.72 1.98
C LYS A 142 6.84 5.33 1.37
N PHE A 143 6.73 5.19 0.06
CA PHE A 143 7.04 3.93 -0.62
C PHE A 143 8.49 3.50 -0.40
N ASN A 144 9.43 4.44 -0.54
CA ASN A 144 10.84 4.17 -0.29
C ASN A 144 11.10 3.81 1.18
N HIS A 145 10.48 4.54 2.11
CA HIS A 145 10.60 4.26 3.54
C HIS A 145 10.07 2.86 3.88
N PHE A 146 8.87 2.52 3.41
CA PHE A 146 8.28 1.20 3.59
C PHE A 146 9.16 0.09 3.04
N LYS A 147 9.74 0.30 1.84
CA LYS A 147 10.68 -0.65 1.25
C LYS A 147 11.89 -0.88 2.17
N VAL A 148 12.48 0.19 2.69
CA VAL A 148 13.60 0.09 3.64
C VAL A 148 13.20 -0.62 4.94
N GLU A 149 12.01 -0.36 5.48
CA GLU A 149 11.51 -1.07 6.66
C GLU A 149 11.41 -2.57 6.42
N VAL A 150 10.87 -2.99 5.27
CA VAL A 150 10.78 -4.40 4.88
C VAL A 150 12.16 -5.02 4.68
N ASP A 151 13.04 -4.36 3.92
CA ASP A 151 14.40 -4.85 3.66
C ASP A 151 15.20 -5.03 4.97
N MET A 152 14.99 -4.15 5.96
CA MET A 152 15.60 -4.28 7.29
C MET A 152 15.06 -5.46 8.08
N ILE A 153 13.75 -5.73 8.00
CA ILE A 153 13.13 -6.88 8.65
C ILE A 153 13.71 -8.18 8.07
N ASP A 154 13.75 -8.29 6.75
CA ASP A 154 14.30 -9.48 6.06
C ASP A 154 15.77 -9.69 6.43
N TYR A 155 16.59 -8.64 6.43
CA TYR A 155 18.00 -8.71 6.83
C TYR A 155 18.19 -9.21 8.27
N VAL A 156 17.42 -8.67 9.23
CA VAL A 156 17.51 -9.08 10.63
C VAL A 156 17.08 -10.54 10.80
N GLN A 157 16.08 -11.00 10.05
CA GLN A 157 15.67 -12.40 10.07
C GLN A 157 16.75 -13.34 9.55
N GLU A 158 17.37 -13.01 8.42
CA GLU A 158 18.45 -13.80 7.85
C GLU A 158 19.63 -13.93 8.82
N GLU A 159 20.04 -12.84 9.46
CA GLU A 159 21.07 -12.83 10.50
C GLU A 159 20.69 -13.69 11.72
N LEU A 160 19.44 -13.64 12.17
CA LEU A 160 18.95 -14.48 13.29
C LEU A 160 18.94 -15.97 12.93
N ILE A 161 18.57 -16.32 11.70
CA ILE A 161 18.62 -17.69 11.20
C ILE A 161 20.08 -18.16 11.16
N PHE A 162 20.98 -17.35 10.61
CA PHE A 162 22.41 -17.64 10.57
C PHE A 162 22.99 -17.89 11.97
N LEU A 163 22.75 -16.97 12.92
CA LEU A 163 23.21 -17.11 14.30
C LEU A 163 22.66 -18.36 14.97
N ARG A 164 21.39 -18.68 14.74
CA ARG A 164 20.76 -19.90 15.27
C ARG A 164 21.47 -21.15 14.76
N THR A 165 21.71 -21.25 13.44
CA THR A 165 22.40 -22.39 12.84
C THR A 165 23.83 -22.49 13.36
N PHE A 166 24.56 -21.37 13.41
CA PHE A 166 25.92 -21.33 13.96
C PHE A 166 25.99 -21.82 15.42
N LEU A 167 25.06 -21.39 16.26
CA LEU A 167 24.98 -21.83 17.66
C LEU A 167 24.63 -23.31 17.79
N MET A 168 23.73 -23.83 16.95
CA MET A 168 23.39 -25.25 16.93
C MET A 168 24.60 -26.10 16.52
N ASP A 169 25.29 -25.73 15.45
CA ASP A 169 26.49 -26.43 14.97
C ASP A 169 27.62 -26.40 16.01
N SER A 170 27.76 -25.29 16.76
CA SER A 170 28.77 -25.14 17.82
C SER A 170 28.48 -25.98 19.08
N LEU A 171 27.21 -26.37 19.30
CA LEU A 171 26.82 -27.22 20.44
C LEU A 171 26.92 -28.71 20.13
N GLU A 172 27.02 -29.09 18.85
CA GLU A 172 27.17 -30.47 18.39
C GLU A 172 28.64 -30.94 18.28
N GLN A 173 29.61 -30.05 18.53
CA GLN A 173 31.05 -30.34 18.56
C GLN A 173 31.60 -30.52 19.98
#